data_AF-A0A925MT19-F1
#
_entry.id   AF-A0A925MT19-F1
#
_cell.length_a   1.000
_cell.length_b   1.000
_cell.length_c   1.000
_cell.angle_alpha   90.00
_cell.angle_beta   90.00
_cell.angle_gamma   90.00
#
_symmetry.space_group_name_H-M   'P 1'
#
loop_
_entity.id
_entity.type
_entity.pdbx_description
1 polymer ?
#
loop_
_entity_poly.entity_id
_entity_poly.type
_entity_poly.pdbx_seq_one_letter_code
_entity_poly.pdbx_strand_id
1 'polypeptide(L)'
;MTTGLGSINADSYHVDGTQTLYREAAGEGVRLVFGDPATAGVSNSAIDYAGAHMTVSASTATNLITINEGLEGALLVLRATNTSANITVEDDPDNGNIRCGDNYLLANGKSTLVLFYSGGKWLRIGGFIHA
;
A
#
# COMPACT_ATOMS: atom_id res chain seq x y z
N MET A 1 -33.24 11.18 24.76
CA MET A 1 -32.52 12.09 23.84
C MET A 1 -31.95 11.23 22.74
N THR A 2 -32.38 11.44 21.51
CA THR A 2 -31.96 10.70 20.32
C THR A 2 -30.88 11.51 19.63
N THR A 3 -29.62 11.10 19.70
CA THR A 3 -28.57 11.67 18.85
C THR A 3 -28.57 10.92 17.54
N GLY A 4 -29.26 11.48 16.55
CA GLY A 4 -29.24 11.02 15.17
C GLY A 4 -27.84 11.15 14.58
N LEU A 5 -27.43 10.14 13.80
CA LEU A 5 -26.19 10.14 13.03
C LEU A 5 -26.32 11.17 11.89
N GLY A 6 -25.57 12.27 11.96
CA GLY A 6 -25.48 13.29 10.92
C GLY A 6 -24.64 12.81 9.74
N SER A 7 -25.18 12.96 8.53
CA SER A 7 -24.58 12.60 7.24
C SER A 7 -23.24 13.29 6.97
N ILE A 8 -22.30 12.57 6.37
CA ILE A 8 -21.05 13.12 5.82
C ILE A 8 -21.40 13.84 4.52
N ASN A 9 -21.22 15.17 4.50
CA ASN A 9 -21.37 15.97 3.29
C ASN A 9 -20.04 15.95 2.54
N ALA A 10 -20.07 15.46 1.30
CA ALA A 10 -18.92 15.32 0.43
C ALA A 10 -18.72 16.65 -0.29
N ASP A 11 -17.91 17.56 0.25
CA ASP A 11 -17.49 18.72 -0.53
C ASP A 11 -16.07 19.19 -0.20
N SER A 12 -15.36 19.51 -1.28
CA SER A 12 -14.04 20.11 -1.42
C SER A 12 -12.81 19.21 -1.23
N TYR A 13 -12.47 18.51 -2.32
CA TYR A 13 -11.11 18.08 -2.65
C TYR A 13 -10.29 19.29 -3.14
N HIS A 14 -9.24 19.65 -2.41
CA HIS A 14 -8.11 20.39 -2.97
C HIS A 14 -6.82 19.63 -2.62
N VAL A 15 -6.21 19.04 -3.66
CA VAL A 15 -5.13 18.05 -3.56
C VAL A 15 -3.81 18.73 -3.89
N ASP A 16 -3.13 19.26 -2.87
CA ASP A 16 -1.72 19.63 -2.97
C ASP A 16 -0.87 18.38 -2.72
N GLY A 17 -0.80 17.50 -3.73
CA GLY A 17 0.11 16.34 -3.82
C GLY A 17 -0.01 15.23 -2.76
N THR A 18 -0.72 15.46 -1.65
CA THR A 18 -0.68 14.63 -0.44
C THR A 18 -2.11 14.30 -0.04
N GLN A 19 -2.57 13.08 -0.34
CA GLN A 19 -3.93 12.67 0.01
C GLN A 19 -4.07 12.56 1.54
N THR A 20 -4.97 13.36 2.11
CA THR A 20 -5.21 13.42 3.56
C THR A 20 -6.60 12.88 3.87
N LEU A 21 -6.71 11.85 4.72
CA LEU A 21 -7.98 11.36 5.25
C LEU A 21 -8.25 12.05 6.60
N TYR A 22 -9.26 12.92 6.66
CA TYR A 22 -9.60 13.69 7.87
C TYR A 22 -10.69 12.98 8.70
N ARG A 23 -10.49 12.90 10.01
CA ARG A 23 -11.56 12.70 11.00
C ARG A 23 -11.30 13.64 12.18
N GLU A 24 -12.11 14.69 12.30
CA GLU A 24 -12.09 15.58 13.47
C GLU A 24 -12.87 14.94 14.62
N ALA A 25 -12.14 14.60 15.69
CA ALA A 25 -12.70 14.51 17.02
C ALA A 25 -11.64 15.02 18.00
N ALA A 26 -11.89 16.21 18.57
CA ALA A 26 -11.11 16.86 19.62
C ALA A 26 -9.68 17.33 19.25
N GLY A 27 -9.58 18.41 18.49
CA GLY A 27 -8.60 19.49 18.73
C GLY A 27 -7.11 19.24 18.50
N GLU A 28 -6.65 18.00 18.33
CA GLU A 28 -5.27 17.67 17.94
C GLU A 28 -5.31 16.58 16.86
N GLY A 29 -5.39 17.02 15.60
CA GLY A 29 -5.31 16.11 14.46
C GLY A 29 -3.89 15.55 14.35
N VAL A 30 -3.72 14.26 14.64
CA VAL A 30 -2.48 13.54 14.33
C VAL A 30 -2.34 13.50 12.80
N ARG A 31 -1.43 14.29 12.25
CA ARG A 31 -1.09 14.31 10.83
C ARG A 31 -0.25 13.07 10.49
N LEU A 32 -0.83 12.12 9.76
CA LEU A 32 -0.05 11.05 9.14
C LEU A 32 0.58 11.60 7.84
N VAL A 33 1.87 11.93 7.90
CA VAL A 33 2.65 12.34 6.72
C VAL A 33 3.38 11.11 6.19
N PHE A 34 3.00 10.65 4.99
CA PHE A 34 3.62 9.48 4.35
C PHE A 34 4.92 9.79 3.60
N GLY A 35 5.33 11.08 3.55
CA GLY A 35 6.46 11.52 2.74
C GLY A 35 6.20 11.42 1.24
N ASP A 36 7.21 11.77 0.44
CA ASP A 36 7.18 11.50 -1.00
C ASP A 36 7.26 9.99 -1.26
N PRO A 37 6.64 9.48 -2.34
CA PRO A 37 6.73 8.07 -2.68
C PRO A 37 8.19 7.69 -2.97
N ALA A 38 8.69 6.65 -2.30
CA ALA A 38 9.92 6.01 -2.72
C ALA A 38 9.66 5.13 -3.97
N THR A 39 10.66 4.96 -4.82
CA THR A 39 10.53 4.10 -6.02
C THR A 39 11.42 2.88 -5.88
N ALA A 40 10.86 1.70 -6.08
CA ALA A 40 11.58 0.44 -6.09
C ALA A 40 11.31 -0.35 -7.38
N GLY A 41 12.35 -1.00 -7.89
CA GLY A 41 12.22 -2.03 -8.93
C GLY A 41 12.16 -3.41 -8.28
N VAL A 42 11.29 -4.29 -8.74
CA VAL A 42 11.32 -5.70 -8.31
C VAL A 42 12.53 -6.38 -8.90
N SER A 43 13.40 -6.93 -8.05
CA SER A 43 14.59 -7.68 -8.46
C SER A 43 14.72 -8.94 -7.62
N ASN A 44 15.02 -10.09 -8.24
CA ASN A 44 15.09 -11.39 -7.56
C ASN A 44 13.90 -11.67 -6.63
N SER A 45 12.69 -11.32 -7.10
CA SER A 45 11.44 -11.44 -6.36
C SER A 45 11.35 -10.63 -5.05
N ALA A 46 12.14 -9.58 -4.92
CA ALA A 46 12.18 -8.72 -3.74
C ALA A 46 12.22 -7.22 -4.06
N ILE A 47 11.84 -6.42 -3.06
CA ILE A 47 12.09 -4.97 -2.97
C ILE A 47 12.59 -4.64 -1.56
N ASP A 48 13.30 -3.52 -1.40
CA ASP A 48 13.71 -3.02 -0.09
C ASP A 48 12.72 -1.96 0.42
N TYR A 49 12.26 -2.09 1.66
CA TYR A 49 11.35 -1.12 2.29
C TYR A 49 12.05 0.23 2.47
N ALA A 50 11.55 1.27 1.79
CA ALA A 50 12.12 2.61 1.82
C ALA A 50 11.18 3.68 2.41
N GLY A 51 10.00 3.27 2.91
CA GLY A 51 9.03 4.18 3.49
C GLY A 51 7.59 3.70 3.38
N ALA A 52 6.67 4.43 4.00
CA ALA A 52 5.28 4.02 4.12
C ALA A 52 4.47 4.14 2.81
N HIS A 53 4.97 4.87 1.81
CA HIS A 53 4.41 4.92 0.47
C HIS A 53 5.51 4.63 -0.56
N MET A 54 5.30 3.57 -1.34
CA MET A 54 6.23 3.14 -2.37
C MET A 54 5.52 2.93 -3.70
N THR A 55 6.16 3.38 -4.77
CA THR A 55 5.83 2.95 -6.12
C THR A 55 6.74 1.81 -6.54
N VAL A 56 6.17 0.82 -7.20
CA VAL A 56 6.88 -0.38 -7.62
C VAL A 56 6.71 -0.61 -9.11
N SER A 57 7.81 -0.96 -9.77
CA SER A 57 7.79 -1.37 -11.18
C SER A 57 8.63 -2.60 -11.49
N ALA A 58 8.32 -3.23 -12.60
CA ALA A 58 9.07 -4.32 -13.21
C ALA A 58 9.06 -4.16 -14.74
N SER A 59 10.19 -4.44 -15.38
CA SER A 59 10.33 -4.39 -16.84
C SER A 59 9.77 -5.64 -17.54
N THR A 60 9.59 -6.73 -16.82
CA THR A 60 9.01 -8.00 -17.28
C THR A 60 8.05 -8.54 -16.23
N ALA A 61 7.14 -9.44 -16.64
CA ALA A 61 6.29 -10.13 -15.69
C ALA A 61 7.16 -10.82 -14.62
N THR A 62 6.84 -10.60 -13.35
CA THR A 62 7.66 -11.07 -12.23
C THR A 62 6.80 -11.29 -10.99
N ASN A 63 7.33 -12.04 -10.04
CA ASN A 63 6.70 -12.26 -8.75
C ASN A 63 7.40 -11.38 -7.71
N LEU A 64 6.63 -10.75 -6.83
CA LEU A 64 7.13 -10.09 -5.63
C LEU A 64 6.75 -10.97 -4.44
N ILE A 65 7.76 -11.55 -3.79
CA ILE A 65 7.59 -12.55 -2.74
C ILE A 65 8.08 -12.00 -1.38
N THR A 66 9.06 -11.10 -1.42
CA THR A 66 9.71 -10.55 -0.23
C THR A 66 9.79 -9.03 -0.28
N ILE A 67 9.48 -8.37 0.83
CA ILE A 67 9.83 -6.97 1.06
C ILE A 67 10.85 -6.98 2.19
N ASN A 68 12.10 -6.69 1.84
CA ASN A 68 13.18 -6.65 2.80
C ASN A 68 12.95 -5.48 3.75
N GLU A 69 13.32 -5.71 5.01
CA GLU A 69 13.14 -4.73 6.08
C GLU A 69 11.65 -4.45 6.37
N GLY A 70 11.39 -3.82 7.50
CA GLY A 70 10.05 -3.65 8.04
C GLY A 70 10.12 -3.51 9.55
N LEU A 71 9.38 -2.54 10.07
CA LEU A 71 9.27 -2.31 11.50
C LEU A 71 7.89 -2.78 11.96
N GLU A 72 7.83 -3.47 13.10
CA GLU A 72 6.55 -3.91 13.67
C GLU A 72 5.58 -2.72 13.76
N GLY A 73 4.38 -2.89 13.22
CA GLY A 73 3.38 -1.82 13.15
C GLY A 73 3.47 -0.90 11.92
N ALA A 74 4.48 -1.09 11.05
CA ALA A 74 4.62 -0.28 9.84
C ALA A 74 3.48 -0.53 8.86
N LEU A 75 3.02 0.56 8.24
CA LEU A 75 2.10 0.52 7.11
C LEU A 75 2.89 0.79 5.82
N LEU A 76 2.53 0.06 4.77
CA LEU A 76 3.10 0.24 3.45
C LEU A 76 1.99 0.27 2.40
N VAL A 77 1.95 1.35 1.63
CA VAL A 77 1.14 1.47 0.42
C VAL A 77 2.04 1.20 -0.78
N LEU A 78 1.82 0.09 -1.47
CA LEU A 78 2.48 -0.27 -2.71
C LEU A 78 1.60 0.10 -3.90
N ARG A 79 2.09 0.96 -4.77
CA ARG A 79 1.42 1.33 -6.02
C ARG A 79 2.23 0.85 -7.21
N ALA A 80 1.63 0.08 -8.10
CA ALA A 80 2.29 -0.28 -9.35
C ALA A 80 2.43 0.95 -10.26
N THR A 81 3.55 1.05 -10.96
CA THR A 81 3.79 2.05 -12.02
C THR A 81 4.03 1.40 -13.39
N ASN A 82 3.83 0.08 -13.49
CA ASN A 82 3.99 -0.66 -14.74
C ASN A 82 2.98 -0.23 -15.81
N THR A 83 3.46 -0.12 -17.04
CA THR A 83 2.63 0.12 -18.23
C THR A 83 2.39 -1.12 -19.08
N SER A 84 3.17 -2.18 -18.88
CA SER A 84 3.25 -3.31 -19.82
C SER A 84 3.55 -4.68 -19.19
N ALA A 85 3.92 -4.72 -17.90
CA ALA A 85 4.24 -5.95 -17.19
C ALA A 85 3.46 -6.05 -15.88
N ASN A 86 2.95 -7.24 -15.58
CA ASN A 86 2.28 -7.50 -14.31
C ASN A 86 3.31 -7.89 -13.23
N ILE A 87 3.12 -7.37 -12.02
CA ILE A 87 3.78 -7.90 -10.83
C ILE A 87 2.76 -8.77 -10.11
N THR A 88 3.08 -10.03 -9.89
CA THR A 88 2.28 -10.91 -9.03
C THR A 88 2.87 -10.83 -7.63
N VAL A 89 2.18 -10.20 -6.69
CA VAL A 89 2.54 -10.29 -5.28
C VAL A 89 2.10 -11.66 -4.78
N GLU A 90 3.06 -12.53 -4.55
CA GLU A 90 2.81 -13.95 -4.31
C GLU A 90 2.72 -14.22 -2.81
N ASP A 91 1.68 -14.96 -2.41
CA ASP A 91 1.56 -15.47 -1.04
C ASP A 91 2.31 -16.81 -0.96
N ASP A 92 3.64 -16.73 -0.84
CA ASP A 92 4.49 -17.90 -0.68
C ASP A 92 4.83 -18.09 0.82
N PRO A 93 4.22 -19.07 1.52
CA PRO A 93 4.47 -19.33 2.93
C PRO A 93 5.91 -19.75 3.22
N ASP A 94 6.59 -20.37 2.25
CA ASP A 94 7.89 -21.03 2.41
C ASP A 94 9.06 -20.13 2.00
N ASN A 95 8.89 -19.28 0.98
CA ASN A 95 9.99 -18.49 0.41
C ASN A 95 9.84 -16.97 0.61
N GLY A 96 8.71 -16.51 1.16
CA GLY A 96 8.38 -15.08 1.27
C GLY A 96 7.99 -14.59 2.66
N ASN A 97 7.89 -13.27 2.77
CA ASN A 97 7.35 -12.60 3.95
C ASN A 97 6.04 -11.85 3.70
N ILE A 98 5.50 -11.86 2.49
CA ILE A 98 4.21 -11.23 2.16
C ILE A 98 3.07 -12.25 2.32
N ARG A 99 1.97 -11.84 2.96
CA ARG A 99 0.77 -12.67 3.18
C ARG A 99 -0.46 -11.92 2.70
N CYS A 100 -1.03 -12.39 1.60
CA CYS A 100 -2.16 -11.75 0.91
C CYS A 100 -3.45 -12.56 0.99
N GLY A 101 -3.41 -13.78 1.51
CA GLY A 101 -4.46 -14.80 1.48
C GLY A 101 -4.43 -15.63 0.18
N ASP A 102 -4.11 -14.98 -0.93
CA ASP A 102 -3.91 -15.52 -2.28
C ASP A 102 -2.92 -14.62 -3.04
N ASN A 103 -2.49 -15.04 -4.23
CA ASN A 103 -1.70 -14.19 -5.13
C ASN A 103 -2.48 -12.92 -5.50
N TYR A 104 -1.80 -11.77 -5.42
CA TYR A 104 -2.37 -10.45 -5.70
C TYR A 104 -1.73 -9.82 -6.92
N LEU A 105 -2.55 -9.47 -7.92
CA LEU A 105 -2.06 -8.94 -9.19
C LEU A 105 -1.96 -7.40 -9.18
N LEU A 106 -0.72 -6.91 -9.25
CA LEU A 106 -0.38 -5.50 -9.48
C LEU A 106 -0.21 -5.25 -10.99
N ALA A 107 -1.35 -5.15 -11.69
CA ALA A 107 -1.42 -5.20 -13.16
C ALA A 107 -1.06 -3.89 -13.90
N ASN A 108 -1.29 -2.71 -13.32
CA ASN A 108 -1.08 -1.45 -14.04
C ASN A 108 -0.74 -0.28 -13.09
N GLY A 109 -0.40 0.88 -13.67
CA GLY A 109 -0.05 2.14 -13.00
C GLY A 109 -1.05 2.69 -11.95
N LYS A 110 -2.16 2.00 -11.74
CA LYS A 110 -3.24 2.38 -10.82
C LYS A 110 -3.59 1.29 -9.81
N SER A 111 -3.05 0.08 -9.92
CA SER A 111 -3.25 -0.96 -8.89
C SER A 111 -2.48 -0.59 -7.62
N THR A 112 -3.13 -0.75 -6.48
CA THR A 112 -2.56 -0.44 -5.17
C THR A 112 -2.81 -1.57 -4.18
N LEU A 113 -1.81 -1.90 -3.39
CA LEU A 113 -1.85 -2.89 -2.32
C LEU A 113 -1.46 -2.19 -1.01
N VAL A 114 -2.18 -2.46 0.07
CA VAL A 114 -1.88 -1.92 1.41
C VAL A 114 -1.49 -3.07 2.33
N LEU A 115 -0.32 -2.95 2.93
CA LEU A 115 0.31 -3.95 3.78
C LEU A 115 0.56 -3.39 5.19
N PHE A 116 0.51 -4.28 6.18
CA PHE A 116 0.85 -4.01 7.58
C PHE A 116 1.92 -5.00 8.03
N TYR A 117 3.03 -4.52 8.58
CA TYR A 117 4.10 -5.40 9.04
C TYR A 117 3.81 -5.90 10.46
N SER A 118 3.63 -7.21 10.61
CA SER A 118 3.49 -7.86 11.90
C SER A 118 4.08 -9.25 11.97
N GLY A 119 4.77 -9.55 13.06
CA GLY A 119 5.34 -10.88 13.31
C GLY A 119 6.35 -11.31 12.24
N GLY A 120 7.10 -10.33 11.69
CA GLY A 120 8.06 -10.58 10.61
C GLY A 120 7.46 -10.74 9.22
N LYS A 121 6.16 -10.46 9.06
CA LYS A 121 5.41 -10.65 7.80
C LYS A 121 4.68 -9.37 7.39
N TRP A 122 4.60 -9.13 6.10
CA TRP A 122 3.77 -8.08 5.50
C TRP A 122 2.38 -8.63 5.20
N LEU A 123 1.41 -8.25 6.00
CA LEU A 123 0.03 -8.73 5.91
C LEU A 123 -0.80 -7.77 5.06
N ARG A 124 -1.52 -8.29 4.07
CA ARG A 124 -2.49 -7.50 3.31
C ARG A 124 -3.64 -7.09 4.21
N ILE A 125 -3.91 -5.79 4.23
CA ILE A 125 -5.06 -5.20 4.92
C ILE A 125 -6.02 -4.47 3.95
N GLY A 126 -5.61 -4.29 2.69
CA GLY A 126 -6.44 -3.65 1.67
C GLY A 126 -5.78 -3.63 0.30
N GLY A 127 -6.51 -3.18 -0.71
CA GLY A 127 -5.98 -2.99 -2.06
C GLY A 127 -7.07 -2.92 -3.11
N PHE A 128 -6.75 -2.33 -4.26
CA PHE A 128 -7.62 -2.22 -5.43
C PHE A 128 -6.85 -2.53 -6.70
N ILE A 129 -7.43 -3.40 -7.51
CA ILE A 129 -6.92 -3.72 -8.85
C ILE A 129 -7.71 -2.83 -9.81
N HIS A 130 -7.01 -1.98 -10.55
CA HIS A 130 -7.63 -1.33 -11.70
C HIS A 130 -7.58 -2.32 -12.88
N ALA A 131 -8.73 -2.57 -13.50
CA ALA A 131 -8.80 -3.29 -14.76
C ALA A 131 -8.38 -2.39 -15.93
#